data_AF-A0A0K0LCH9-F1
#
_entry.id   AF-A0A0K0LCH9-F1
#
_cell.length_a   1.000
_cell.length_b   1.000
_cell.length_c   1.000
_cell.angle_alpha   90.00
_cell.angle_beta   90.00
_cell.angle_gamma   90.00
#
_symmetry.space_group_name_H-M   'P 1'
#
loop_
_entity.id
_entity.type
_entity.pdbx_description
1 polymer ?
#
loop_
_entity_poly.entity_id
_entity_poly.type
_entity_poly.pdbx_seq_one_letter_code
_entity_poly.pdbx_strand_id
1 'polypeptide(L)'
;MKILTVFMIFIANFLSMMKVFSKKDRFLIYQGNYMLCLYQEGLCEMCENYCKQQNATDGFCRQPHCLCTDMPDDYPIKPSI
;
A
#
# COMPACT_ATOMS: atom_id res chain seq x y z
N MET A 1 8.10 24.47 -33.65
CA MET A 1 6.98 23.57 -33.28
C MET A 1 7.39 22.14 -32.90
N LYS A 2 8.60 21.63 -33.26
CA LYS A 2 9.02 20.25 -32.91
C LYS A 2 9.53 20.06 -31.46
N ILE A 3 10.04 21.10 -30.82
CA ILE A 3 10.66 21.02 -29.48
C ILE A 3 9.60 20.88 -28.36
N LEU A 4 8.47 21.57 -28.50
CA LEU A 4 7.37 21.54 -27.51
C LEU A 4 6.74 20.15 -27.37
N THR A 5 6.55 19.44 -28.49
CA THR A 5 6.01 18.07 -28.50
C THR A 5 6.96 17.07 -27.85
N VAL A 6 8.27 17.21 -28.04
CA VAL A 6 9.27 16.35 -27.38
C VAL A 6 9.26 16.58 -25.87
N PHE A 7 9.15 17.83 -25.44
CA PHE A 7 9.09 18.18 -24.02
C PHE A 7 7.85 17.60 -23.32
N MET A 8 6.68 17.62 -23.97
CA MET A 8 5.46 17.04 -23.42
C MET A 8 5.51 15.51 -23.29
N ILE A 9 6.12 14.82 -24.26
CA ILE A 9 6.32 13.36 -24.18
C ILE A 9 7.26 13.02 -23.02
N PHE A 10 8.31 13.81 -22.82
CA PHE A 10 9.24 13.62 -21.70
C PHE A 10 8.55 13.80 -20.34
N ILE A 11 7.74 14.86 -20.19
CA ILE A 11 6.98 15.11 -18.96
C ILE A 11 5.96 14.00 -18.69
N ALA A 12 5.24 13.53 -19.71
CA ALA A 12 4.26 12.44 -19.55
C ALA A 12 4.92 11.11 -19.12
N ASN A 13 6.07 10.77 -19.67
CA ASN A 13 6.85 9.61 -19.25
C ASN A 13 7.40 9.76 -17.83
N PHE A 14 7.88 10.96 -17.48
CA PHE A 14 8.39 11.26 -16.15
C PHE A 14 7.30 11.21 -15.06
N LEU A 15 6.14 11.81 -15.31
CA LEU A 15 4.99 11.74 -14.41
C LEU A 15 4.43 10.31 -14.26
N SER A 16 4.51 9.51 -15.32
CA SER A 16 4.14 8.09 -15.26
C SER A 16 5.12 7.28 -14.40
N MET A 17 6.42 7.59 -14.44
CA MET A 17 7.40 6.99 -13.52
C MET A 17 7.20 7.44 -12.07
N MET A 18 6.87 8.71 -11.81
CA MET A 18 6.67 9.19 -10.43
C MET A 18 5.50 8.52 -9.71
N LYS A 19 4.46 8.11 -10.44
CA LYS A 19 3.34 7.32 -9.87
C LYS A 19 3.76 5.96 -9.33
N VAL A 20 4.93 5.45 -9.69
CA VAL A 20 5.44 4.15 -9.23
C VAL A 20 6.02 4.21 -7.81
N PHE A 21 6.35 5.41 -7.29
CA PHE A 21 7.25 5.55 -6.14
C PHE A 21 6.62 5.93 -4.80
N SER A 22 5.32 6.16 -4.70
CA SER A 22 4.71 6.40 -3.39
C SER A 22 3.95 5.17 -2.95
N LYS A 23 4.73 4.16 -2.55
CA LYS A 23 4.24 3.04 -1.77
C LYS A 23 4.65 3.25 -0.32
N LYS A 24 3.76 2.98 0.63
CA LYS A 24 4.02 3.19 2.07
C LYS A 24 3.56 2.00 2.88
N ASP A 25 4.26 1.73 3.97
CA ASP A 25 3.83 0.70 4.91
C ASP A 25 2.64 1.21 5.73
N ARG A 26 1.60 0.39 5.87
CA ARG A 26 0.35 0.76 6.56
C ARG A 26 -0.21 -0.41 7.35
N PHE A 27 -0.91 -0.11 8.45
CA PHE A 27 -1.66 -1.12 9.18
C PHE A 27 -2.91 -1.51 8.40
N LEU A 28 -3.17 -2.81 8.31
CA LEU A 28 -4.32 -3.36 7.60
C LEU A 28 -5.62 -2.95 8.32
N ILE A 29 -6.55 -2.39 7.56
CA ILE A 29 -7.92 -2.10 7.98
C ILE A 29 -8.84 -3.21 7.47
N TYR A 30 -9.49 -3.90 8.39
CA TYR A 30 -10.51 -4.90 8.13
C TYR A 30 -11.80 -4.48 8.86
N GLN A 31 -12.91 -4.37 8.11
CA GLN A 31 -14.21 -3.93 8.65
C GLN A 31 -14.15 -2.60 9.44
N GLY A 32 -13.34 -1.64 8.96
CA GLY A 32 -13.18 -0.33 9.59
C GLY A 32 -12.26 -0.29 10.82
N ASN A 33 -11.68 -1.43 11.22
CA ASN A 33 -10.77 -1.53 12.36
C ASN A 33 -9.40 -2.04 11.92
N TYR A 34 -8.36 -1.78 12.72
CA TYR A 34 -7.07 -2.38 12.47
C TYR A 34 -7.15 -3.88 12.71
N MET A 35 -6.74 -4.67 11.73
CA MET A 35 -6.74 -6.12 11.86
C MET A 35 -5.78 -6.52 12.98
N LEU A 36 -6.30 -7.21 13.97
CA LEU A 36 -5.53 -7.74 15.08
C LEU A 36 -4.74 -8.96 14.61
N CYS A 37 -3.48 -9.01 15.00
CA CYS A 37 -2.67 -10.21 14.91
C CYS A 37 -2.01 -10.48 16.26
N LEU A 38 -2.64 -11.39 17.01
CA LEU A 38 -2.15 -11.89 18.29
C LEU A 38 -1.31 -13.16 18.05
N TYR A 39 -0.60 -13.68 19.07
CA TYR A 39 0.18 -14.92 18.98
C TYR A 39 -0.73 -16.16 18.79
N GLN A 40 -1.43 -16.25 17.67
CA GLN A 40 -2.19 -17.42 17.24
C GLN A 40 -1.60 -17.93 15.93
N GLU A 41 -1.41 -19.24 15.85
CA GLU A 41 -0.99 -19.92 14.62
C GLU A 41 -1.98 -19.60 13.49
N GLY A 42 -1.46 -19.24 12.32
CA GLY A 42 -2.25 -18.90 11.13
C GLY A 42 -2.68 -17.43 10.98
N LEU A 43 -2.60 -16.59 12.02
CA LEU A 43 -2.94 -15.16 11.87
C LEU A 43 -1.92 -14.40 11.00
N CYS A 44 -0.65 -14.82 11.02
CA CYS A 44 0.39 -14.27 10.14
C CYS A 44 0.08 -14.53 8.67
N GLU A 45 -0.31 -15.75 8.32
CA GLU A 45 -0.66 -16.12 6.94
C GLU A 45 -1.92 -15.39 6.48
N MET A 46 -2.92 -15.23 7.37
CA MET A 46 -4.09 -14.41 7.05
C MET A 46 -3.73 -12.94 6.84
N CYS A 47 -2.86 -12.37 7.67
CA CYS A 47 -2.38 -10.99 7.51
C CYS A 47 -1.73 -10.78 6.13
N GLU A 48 -0.81 -11.66 5.74
CA GLU A 48 -0.16 -11.62 4.43
C GLU A 48 -1.18 -11.71 3.29
N ASN A 49 -2.11 -12.66 3.36
CA ASN A 49 -3.14 -12.87 2.34
C ASN A 49 -4.04 -11.64 2.18
N TYR A 50 -4.50 -11.03 3.28
CA TYR A 50 -5.31 -9.82 3.21
C TYR A 50 -4.52 -8.61 2.71
N CYS A 51 -3.25 -8.45 3.09
CA CYS A 51 -2.40 -7.39 2.55
C CYS A 51 -2.27 -7.51 1.03
N LYS A 52 -2.02 -8.71 0.52
CA LYS A 52 -1.93 -8.96 -0.94
C LYS A 52 -3.24 -8.70 -1.67
N GLN A 53 -4.40 -8.99 -1.05
CA GLN A 53 -5.72 -8.62 -1.62
C GLN A 53 -5.90 -7.10 -1.76
N GLN A 54 -5.17 -6.29 -0.99
CA GLN A 54 -5.17 -4.83 -1.07
C GLN A 54 -4.03 -4.28 -1.95
N ASN A 55 -3.40 -5.12 -2.78
CA ASN A 55 -2.25 -4.78 -3.62
C ASN A 55 -0.98 -4.35 -2.85
N ALA A 56 -0.82 -4.80 -1.60
CA ALA A 56 0.46 -4.71 -0.89
C ALA A 56 1.51 -5.63 -1.54
N THR A 57 2.79 -5.35 -1.28
CA THR A 57 3.86 -6.30 -1.61
C THR A 57 3.83 -7.51 -0.66
N ASP A 58 3.70 -7.25 0.64
CA ASP A 58 3.75 -8.27 1.70
C ASP A 58 2.94 -7.86 2.94
N GLY A 59 2.77 -8.77 3.90
CA GLY A 59 2.09 -8.52 5.15
C GLY A 59 2.64 -9.35 6.31
N PHE A 60 2.86 -8.74 7.46
CA PHE A 60 3.35 -9.43 8.65
C PHE A 60 2.71 -8.92 9.93
N CYS A 61 2.73 -9.76 10.95
CA CYS A 61 2.20 -9.42 12.26
C CYS A 61 3.19 -8.59 13.08
N ARG A 62 2.89 -7.30 13.19
CA ARG A 62 3.57 -6.38 14.09
C ARG A 62 2.67 -6.08 15.28
N GLN A 63 2.82 -6.91 16.32
CA GLN A 63 1.84 -6.97 17.39
C GLN A 63 1.50 -5.60 18.01
N PRO A 64 0.21 -5.35 18.27
CA PRO A 64 -0.90 -6.30 18.15
C PRO A 64 -1.58 -6.30 16.76
N HIS A 65 -1.01 -5.67 15.73
CA HIS A 65 -1.70 -5.45 14.45
C HIS A 65 -0.98 -6.07 13.24
N CYS A 66 -1.72 -6.25 12.15
CA CYS A 66 -1.17 -6.60 10.85
C CYS A 66 -0.60 -5.36 10.13
N LEU A 67 0.66 -5.43 9.71
CA LEU A 67 1.33 -4.39 8.92
C LEU A 67 1.51 -4.90 7.48
N CYS A 68 1.03 -4.12 6.51
CA CYS A 68 1.24 -4.36 5.09
C CYS A 68 2.36 -3.45 4.58
N THR A 69 3.25 -3.99 3.74
CA THR A 69 4.31 -3.21 3.10
C THR A 69 3.89 -2.72 1.74
N ASP A 70 4.45 -1.59 1.32
CA ASP A 70 4.27 -1.08 -0.03
C ASP A 70 2.79 -0.89 -0.46
N MET A 71 1.94 -0.42 0.46
CA MET A 71 0.52 -0.20 0.16
C MET A 71 0.33 0.94 -0.84
N PRO A 72 -0.69 0.84 -1.72
CA PRO A 72 -0.99 1.89 -2.67
C PRO A 72 -1.46 3.17 -1.96
N ASP A 73 -1.21 4.32 -2.57
CA ASP A 73 -1.49 5.64 -1.98
C ASP A 73 -2.97 5.90 -1.73
N ASP A 74 -3.86 5.28 -2.52
CA ASP A 74 -5.31 5.36 -2.41
C ASP A 74 -5.88 4.48 -1.28
N TYR A 75 -5.03 3.71 -0.60
CA TYR A 75 -5.45 2.87 0.50
C TYR A 75 -6.05 3.71 1.64
N PRO A 76 -7.24 3.35 2.17
CA PRO A 76 -7.89 4.09 3.24
C PRO A 76 -6.97 4.27 4.45
N ILE A 77 -6.97 5.49 4.96
CA ILE A 77 -6.38 5.82 6.25
C ILE A 77 -7.52 5.83 7.25
N LYS A 78 -7.38 5.08 8.35
CA LYS A 78 -8.37 5.16 9.43
C LYS A 78 -8.42 6.61 9.91
N PRO A 79 -9.60 7.25 10.00
CA PRO A 79 -9.68 8.60 10.54
C PRO A 79 -9.08 8.61 11.94
N SER A 80 -8.10 9.48 12.15
CA SER A 80 -7.62 9.87 13.47
C SER A 80 -8.80 10.54 14.18
N ILE A 81 -9.39 9.82 15.13
CA ILE A 81 -10.36 10.36 16.10
C ILE A 81 -9.66 11.45 16.90
#